data_AF-A0A971Q944-F1
#
_entry.id   AF-A0A971Q944-F1
#
_cell.length_a   1.000
_cell.length_b   1.000
_cell.length_c   1.000
_cell.angle_alpha   90.00
_cell.angle_beta   90.00
_cell.angle_gamma   90.00
#
_symmetry.space_group_name_H-M   'P 1'
#
loop_
_entity.id
_entity.type
_entity.pdbx_description
1 polymer ?
#
loop_
_entity_poly.entity_id
_entity_poly.type
_entity_poly.pdbx_seq_one_letter_code
_entity_poly.pdbx_strand_id
1 'polypeptide(L)'
;MARMIAMALAVLAMTAGAVWAQEPIDISAAANMGFADEVEGDRQGGWTDQGRVNDLRSMPVGRQRYGKIEFEVIDPNANGGRSCLIFAGPEREYFLKQADIPVNGQSLKFLYLLHGSAWTPKDASPIGTIRVAYADGMDQTIEIIAKRDLDDWWIPFPVANGAVVWTSDNNSAYVGLYASKFALEGKPVEKLTLTGSGKSVWAVVAITGSEDDLALPESSGPHMIVQNDDWQPIENLKTIEPDSVMDFSFLNEAPAGQHGRVVVRDGRFEFKNLPGRRVRLFGPNLCYELCYPSKQDAELLAQTLHRMGYNAVRLQHFDVTLTPDPAKA
;
A
#
# COMPACT_ATOMS: atom_id res chain seq x y z
N MET A 1 -44.52 -33.05 -44.38
CA MET A 1 -43.27 -32.32 -44.05
C MET A 1 -43.45 -31.67 -42.69
N ALA A 2 -42.85 -32.26 -41.65
CA ALA A 2 -42.95 -31.80 -40.28
C ALA A 2 -41.99 -30.62 -40.04
N ARG A 3 -42.49 -29.54 -39.42
CA ARG A 3 -41.66 -28.43 -38.95
C ARG A 3 -41.14 -28.76 -37.55
N MET A 4 -39.83 -29.00 -37.44
CA MET A 4 -39.12 -29.06 -36.15
C MET A 4 -39.04 -27.65 -35.56
N ILE A 5 -39.55 -27.47 -34.35
CA ILE A 5 -39.27 -26.33 -33.48
C ILE A 5 -38.07 -26.75 -32.61
N ALA A 6 -36.92 -26.11 -32.80
CA ALA A 6 -35.76 -26.29 -31.94
C ALA A 6 -35.93 -25.39 -30.71
N MET A 7 -36.15 -26.00 -29.55
CA MET A 7 -36.19 -25.35 -28.26
C MET A 7 -34.76 -25.35 -27.70
N ALA A 8 -34.08 -24.21 -27.73
CA ALA A 8 -32.77 -24.05 -27.12
C ALA A 8 -32.94 -23.93 -25.59
N LEU A 9 -32.64 -25.00 -24.87
CA LEU A 9 -32.56 -25.00 -23.42
C LEU A 9 -31.20 -24.40 -23.03
N ALA A 10 -31.17 -23.12 -22.66
CA ALA A 10 -30.01 -22.52 -22.03
C ALA A 10 -29.95 -22.99 -20.58
N VAL A 11 -29.03 -23.90 -20.26
CA VAL A 11 -28.69 -24.24 -18.88
C VAL A 11 -27.85 -23.10 -18.33
N LEU A 12 -28.49 -22.19 -17.59
CA LEU A 12 -27.81 -21.20 -16.78
C LEU A 12 -27.21 -21.93 -15.56
N ALA A 13 -25.91 -22.22 -15.60
CA ALA A 13 -25.20 -22.69 -14.43
C ALA A 13 -25.06 -21.53 -13.43
N MET A 14 -26.06 -21.34 -12.58
CA MET A 14 -25.89 -20.55 -11.36
C MET A 14 -25.05 -21.37 -10.38
N THR A 15 -23.75 -21.10 -10.34
CA THR A 15 -22.97 -21.42 -9.14
C THR A 15 -23.48 -20.49 -8.03
N ALA A 16 -24.49 -20.95 -7.29
CA ALA A 16 -24.86 -20.35 -6.02
C ALA A 16 -23.67 -20.53 -5.08
N GLY A 17 -22.74 -19.57 -5.09
CA GLY A 17 -21.81 -19.40 -3.98
C GLY A 17 -22.65 -19.21 -2.71
N ALA A 18 -22.18 -19.75 -1.59
CA ALA A 18 -22.86 -19.59 -0.30
C ALA A 18 -23.24 -18.12 -0.09
N VAL A 19 -24.55 -17.86 -0.02
CA VAL A 19 -25.09 -16.53 0.31
C VAL A 19 -25.02 -16.44 1.83
N TRP A 20 -24.10 -15.62 2.32
CA TRP A 20 -24.00 -15.32 3.75
C TRP A 20 -25.12 -14.36 4.13
N ALA A 21 -25.69 -14.52 5.32
CA ALA A 21 -26.72 -13.65 5.88
C ALA A 21 -26.07 -12.36 6.41
N GLN A 22 -25.65 -11.49 5.49
CA GLN A 22 -25.07 -10.18 5.75
C GLN A 22 -25.77 -9.10 4.94
N GLU A 23 -25.79 -7.87 5.45
CA GLU A 23 -26.40 -6.72 4.80
C GLU A 23 -25.58 -5.45 5.09
N PRO A 24 -25.13 -4.73 4.04
CA PRO A 24 -24.59 -3.39 4.21
C PRO A 24 -25.61 -2.45 4.85
N ILE A 25 -25.21 -1.76 5.90
CA ILE A 25 -26.04 -0.78 6.61
C ILE A 25 -25.87 0.57 5.91
N ASP A 26 -26.98 1.19 5.49
CA ASP A 26 -26.97 2.47 4.80
C ASP A 26 -26.57 3.63 5.75
N ILE A 27 -25.39 4.20 5.51
CA ILE A 27 -24.87 5.35 6.26
C ILE A 27 -25.00 6.68 5.48
N SER A 28 -25.60 6.67 4.28
CA SER A 28 -25.56 7.78 3.32
C SER A 28 -26.12 9.09 3.87
N ALA A 29 -27.21 9.02 4.64
CA ALA A 29 -27.85 10.17 5.27
C ALA A 29 -26.99 10.80 6.39
N ALA A 30 -26.13 10.00 7.02
CA ALA A 30 -25.26 10.43 8.11
C ALA A 30 -23.87 10.89 7.62
N ALA A 31 -23.43 10.45 6.43
CA ALA A 31 -22.13 10.78 5.86
C ALA A 31 -21.91 12.31 5.80
N ASN A 32 -20.73 12.76 6.24
CA ASN A 32 -20.37 14.19 6.27
C ASN A 32 -19.26 14.57 5.29
N MET A 33 -18.38 13.64 4.90
CA MET A 33 -17.22 13.93 4.04
C MET A 33 -17.14 12.99 2.84
N GLY A 34 -16.55 13.48 1.75
CA GLY A 34 -16.18 12.68 0.57
C GLY A 34 -14.77 12.11 0.67
N PHE A 35 -14.35 11.34 -0.35
CA PHE A 35 -13.00 10.78 -0.39
C PHE A 35 -11.94 11.73 -0.95
N ALA A 36 -12.30 12.51 -1.98
CA ALA A 36 -11.40 13.44 -2.64
C ALA A 36 -11.42 14.81 -1.95
N ASP A 37 -10.24 15.34 -1.69
CA ASP A 37 -10.00 16.68 -1.17
C ASP A 37 -9.22 17.49 -2.21
N GLU A 38 -9.63 18.71 -2.54
CA GLU A 38 -8.86 19.56 -3.46
C GLU A 38 -8.00 20.59 -2.73
N VAL A 39 -8.38 21.03 -1.52
CA VAL A 39 -7.72 22.12 -0.81
C VAL A 39 -7.60 21.78 0.67
N GLU A 40 -6.36 21.66 1.14
CA GLU A 40 -6.07 21.37 2.55
C GLU A 40 -6.63 22.46 3.50
N GLY A 41 -7.37 22.01 4.51
CA GLY A 41 -7.79 22.80 5.66
C GLY A 41 -8.94 23.75 5.38
N ASP A 42 -9.63 23.60 4.26
CA ASP A 42 -10.71 24.50 3.84
C ASP A 42 -12.08 24.12 4.42
N ARG A 43 -12.18 22.91 5.01
CA ARG A 43 -13.38 22.35 5.64
C ARG A 43 -14.55 22.11 4.70
N GLN A 44 -14.32 22.08 3.38
CA GLN A 44 -15.38 21.95 2.38
C GLN A 44 -15.45 20.55 1.74
N GLY A 45 -14.53 19.64 2.05
CA GLY A 45 -14.61 18.28 1.52
C GLY A 45 -13.40 17.40 1.80
N GLY A 46 -13.48 16.17 1.30
CA GLY A 46 -12.39 15.20 1.33
C GLY A 46 -12.12 14.54 2.67
N TRP A 47 -11.31 13.47 2.62
CA TRP A 47 -11.04 12.54 3.73
C TRP A 47 -10.64 13.26 5.04
N THR A 48 -9.36 13.36 5.36
CA THR A 48 -8.90 14.00 6.59
C THR A 48 -8.67 15.50 6.44
N ASP A 49 -9.18 16.10 5.36
CA ASP A 49 -9.00 17.51 4.98
C ASP A 49 -7.49 17.87 4.90
N GLN A 50 -6.74 17.09 4.10
CA GLN A 50 -5.27 17.17 3.94
C GLN A 50 -4.84 17.44 2.49
N GLY A 51 -5.78 17.89 1.66
CA GLY A 51 -5.58 18.24 0.27
C GLY A 51 -5.37 17.06 -0.68
N ARG A 52 -5.27 17.41 -1.97
CA ARG A 52 -5.28 16.47 -3.10
C ARG A 52 -4.23 15.37 -3.08
N VAL A 53 -3.09 15.64 -2.47
CA VAL A 53 -1.98 14.69 -2.41
C VAL A 53 -2.11 13.72 -1.24
N ASN A 54 -3.03 13.95 -0.31
CA ASN A 54 -3.17 13.15 0.90
C ASN A 54 -4.63 12.90 1.26
N ASP A 55 -5.39 12.36 0.32
CA ASP A 55 -6.78 12.00 0.51
C ASP A 55 -7.04 10.53 0.15
N LEU A 56 -8.31 10.13 0.06
CA LEU A 56 -8.73 8.77 -0.21
C LEU A 56 -9.36 8.61 -1.61
N ARG A 57 -9.06 9.52 -2.57
CA ARG A 57 -9.74 9.57 -3.89
C ARG A 57 -9.64 8.28 -4.72
N SER A 58 -8.67 7.42 -4.43
CA SER A 58 -8.50 6.11 -5.09
C SER A 58 -9.43 5.02 -4.55
N MET A 59 -10.23 5.32 -3.51
CA MET A 59 -11.16 4.36 -2.92
C MET A 59 -12.22 3.94 -3.95
N PRO A 60 -12.35 2.63 -4.24
CA PRO A 60 -13.39 2.14 -5.11
C PRO A 60 -14.77 2.28 -4.47
N VAL A 61 -15.75 2.72 -5.25
CA VAL A 61 -17.15 2.94 -4.84
C VAL A 61 -18.03 1.75 -5.22
N GLY A 62 -19.24 1.69 -4.67
CA GLY A 62 -20.20 0.60 -4.85
C GLY A 62 -19.89 -0.60 -3.95
N ARG A 63 -20.42 -1.77 -4.33
CA ARG A 63 -20.18 -3.04 -3.62
C ARG A 63 -18.71 -3.46 -3.68
N GLN A 64 -18.05 -3.45 -2.54
CA GLN A 64 -16.70 -3.93 -2.35
C GLN A 64 -16.71 -5.20 -1.49
N ARG A 65 -15.91 -6.20 -1.88
CA ARG A 65 -15.83 -7.47 -1.17
C ARG A 65 -14.41 -7.73 -0.71
N TYR A 66 -14.24 -7.95 0.59
CA TYR A 66 -12.97 -8.30 1.20
C TYR A 66 -13.11 -9.66 1.91
N GLY A 67 -12.54 -10.70 1.32
CA GLY A 67 -12.79 -12.08 1.73
C GLY A 67 -14.27 -12.46 1.58
N LYS A 68 -14.95 -12.72 2.70
CA LYS A 68 -16.38 -13.05 2.75
C LYS A 68 -17.27 -11.86 3.08
N ILE A 69 -16.70 -10.74 3.49
CA ILE A 69 -17.44 -9.57 3.96
C ILE A 69 -17.73 -8.66 2.77
N GLU A 70 -18.98 -8.25 2.62
CA GLU A 70 -19.44 -7.33 1.57
C GLU A 70 -19.80 -5.98 2.20
N PHE A 71 -19.20 -4.91 1.69
CA PHE A 71 -19.46 -3.53 2.09
C PHE A 71 -20.07 -2.76 0.91
N GLU A 72 -20.98 -1.83 1.19
CA GLU A 72 -21.45 -0.84 0.22
C GLU A 72 -20.68 0.47 0.47
N VAL A 73 -19.81 0.85 -0.45
CA VAL A 73 -19.04 2.09 -0.38
C VAL A 73 -19.77 3.16 -1.18
N ILE A 74 -20.19 4.24 -0.52
CA ILE A 74 -21.02 5.27 -1.15
C ILE A 74 -20.25 6.00 -2.26
N ASP A 75 -20.84 6.08 -3.46
CA ASP A 75 -20.36 6.95 -4.52
C ASP A 75 -20.62 8.42 -4.14
N PRO A 76 -19.58 9.25 -3.93
CA PRO A 76 -19.77 10.65 -3.56
C PRO A 76 -20.56 11.42 -4.60
N ASN A 77 -20.46 11.08 -5.89
CA ASN A 77 -21.19 11.74 -6.96
C ASN A 77 -22.71 11.48 -6.86
N ALA A 78 -23.10 10.37 -6.26
CA ALA A 78 -24.49 10.00 -6.03
C ALA A 78 -25.05 10.50 -4.69
N ASN A 79 -24.20 11.03 -3.78
CA ASN A 79 -24.59 11.42 -2.43
C ASN A 79 -24.11 12.84 -2.04
N GLY A 80 -24.19 13.78 -2.99
CA GLY A 80 -23.90 15.20 -2.74
C GLY A 80 -22.47 15.47 -2.30
N GLY A 81 -21.52 14.69 -2.82
CA GLY A 81 -20.09 14.77 -2.51
C GLY A 81 -19.65 13.99 -1.27
N ARG A 82 -20.55 13.31 -0.56
CA ARG A 82 -20.28 12.66 0.74
C ARG A 82 -20.31 11.15 0.64
N SER A 83 -19.35 10.48 1.25
CA SER A 83 -19.18 9.02 1.17
C SER A 83 -18.85 8.33 2.49
N CYS A 84 -18.45 9.08 3.51
CA CYS A 84 -18.00 8.49 4.77
C CYS A 84 -18.36 9.37 5.97
N LEU A 85 -18.29 8.75 7.14
CA LEU A 85 -18.41 9.40 8.44
C LEU A 85 -17.03 9.70 8.96
N ILE A 86 -16.73 10.96 9.22
CA ILE A 86 -15.45 11.38 9.81
C ILE A 86 -15.73 12.14 11.09
N PHE A 87 -15.12 11.66 12.16
CA PHE A 87 -15.31 12.15 13.51
C PHE A 87 -14.16 13.05 13.95
N ALA A 88 -14.50 14.04 14.79
CA ALA A 88 -13.57 15.04 15.29
C ALA A 88 -12.44 14.40 16.11
N GLY A 89 -11.24 14.91 15.87
CA GLY A 89 -10.03 14.68 16.65
C GLY A 89 -9.28 16.00 16.87
N PRO A 90 -8.14 15.99 17.56
CA PRO A 90 -7.41 17.21 17.94
C PRO A 90 -7.01 18.05 16.73
N GLU A 91 -6.63 17.40 15.63
CA GLU A 91 -6.20 18.07 14.40
C GLU A 91 -7.36 18.61 13.56
N ARG A 92 -8.59 18.13 13.81
CA ARG A 92 -9.78 18.39 12.98
C ARG A 92 -11.05 18.43 13.85
N GLU A 93 -11.14 19.43 14.72
CA GLU A 93 -12.22 19.53 15.73
C GLU A 93 -13.63 19.79 15.15
N TYR A 94 -13.71 20.20 13.88
CA TYR A 94 -14.95 20.59 13.19
C TYR A 94 -15.72 19.41 12.55
N PHE A 95 -15.13 18.22 12.54
CA PHE A 95 -15.81 17.01 12.08
C PHE A 95 -16.91 16.54 13.06
N LEU A 96 -17.60 15.45 12.71
CA LEU A 96 -18.73 14.97 13.50
C LEU A 96 -18.29 14.60 14.92
N LYS A 97 -19.11 14.92 15.92
CA LYS A 97 -18.94 14.34 17.26
C LYS A 97 -19.69 13.03 17.39
N GLN A 98 -20.83 12.92 16.71
CA GLN A 98 -21.72 11.78 16.75
C GLN A 98 -22.48 11.66 15.42
N ALA A 99 -22.85 10.44 15.05
CA ALA A 99 -23.75 10.10 13.96
C ALA A 99 -24.76 9.04 14.39
N ASP A 100 -26.02 9.21 14.01
CA ASP A 100 -27.11 8.27 14.25
C ASP A 100 -27.51 7.60 12.94
N ILE A 101 -27.56 6.25 12.93
CA ILE A 101 -27.76 5.43 11.73
C ILE A 101 -28.89 4.43 12.00
N PRO A 102 -30.04 4.53 11.32
CA PRO A 102 -31.14 3.57 11.48
C PRO A 102 -30.78 2.21 10.85
N VAL A 103 -31.18 1.11 11.49
CA VAL A 103 -30.95 -0.28 11.04
C VAL A 103 -32.26 -1.05 10.82
N ASN A 104 -33.40 -0.43 11.13
CA ASN A 104 -34.75 -0.92 10.81
C ASN A 104 -35.12 -2.30 11.39
N GLY A 105 -34.56 -2.66 12.55
CA GLY A 105 -34.99 -3.83 13.34
C GLY A 105 -34.43 -5.18 12.87
N GLN A 106 -33.38 -5.19 12.06
CA GLN A 106 -32.76 -6.44 11.61
C GLN A 106 -32.06 -7.16 12.76
N SER A 107 -32.21 -8.48 12.86
CA SER A 107 -31.49 -9.29 13.85
C SER A 107 -30.05 -9.51 13.40
N LEU A 108 -29.10 -8.97 14.16
CA LEU A 108 -27.67 -9.02 13.80
C LEU A 108 -26.86 -9.62 14.94
N LYS A 109 -25.96 -10.56 14.62
CA LYS A 109 -25.01 -11.15 15.58
C LYS A 109 -23.62 -10.52 15.49
N PHE A 110 -23.30 -9.89 14.37
CA PHE A 110 -22.01 -9.27 14.14
C PHE A 110 -22.15 -7.95 13.39
N LEU A 111 -21.27 -7.00 13.72
CA LEU A 111 -21.00 -5.81 12.92
C LEU A 111 -19.58 -5.87 12.37
N TYR A 112 -19.46 -5.47 11.11
CA TYR A 112 -18.20 -5.29 10.42
C TYR A 112 -18.05 -3.82 10.03
N LEU A 113 -16.88 -3.25 10.29
CA LEU A 113 -16.55 -1.90 9.84
C LEU A 113 -15.46 -1.96 8.79
N LEU A 114 -15.62 -1.15 7.74
CA LEU A 114 -14.52 -0.67 6.91
C LEU A 114 -14.18 0.74 7.36
N HIS A 115 -13.03 0.91 8.03
CA HIS A 115 -12.70 2.16 8.71
C HIS A 115 -11.19 2.43 8.77
N GLY A 116 -10.82 3.64 9.15
CA GLY A 116 -9.45 4.06 9.36
C GLY A 116 -9.36 5.16 10.41
N SER A 117 -8.15 5.52 10.79
CA SER A 117 -7.91 6.67 11.65
C SER A 117 -6.68 7.44 11.20
N ALA A 118 -6.68 8.75 11.44
CA ALA A 118 -5.54 9.62 11.26
C ALA A 118 -5.14 10.25 12.59
N TRP A 119 -3.83 10.46 12.75
CA TRP A 119 -3.22 10.92 14.00
C TRP A 119 -3.57 9.99 15.16
N THR A 120 -3.41 8.69 14.91
CA THR A 120 -3.83 7.63 15.82
C THR A 120 -2.95 7.62 17.07
N PRO A 121 -3.52 7.48 18.29
CA PRO A 121 -2.76 7.31 19.52
C PRO A 121 -1.75 6.17 19.42
N LYS A 122 -0.59 6.35 20.05
CA LYS A 122 0.50 5.35 20.02
C LYS A 122 0.19 4.14 20.90
N ASP A 123 -0.65 4.31 21.91
CA ASP A 123 -1.09 3.31 22.86
C ASP A 123 -2.51 2.79 22.54
N ALA A 124 -2.83 1.60 23.04
CA ALA A 124 -4.16 1.03 22.90
C ALA A 124 -5.17 1.83 23.74
N SER A 125 -5.94 2.70 23.07
CA SER A 125 -6.89 3.59 23.73
C SER A 125 -8.19 3.75 22.92
N PRO A 126 -9.34 4.03 23.58
CA PRO A 126 -10.60 4.24 22.88
C PRO A 126 -10.58 5.50 21.99
N ILE A 127 -10.83 5.32 20.69
CA ILE A 127 -10.93 6.40 19.69
C ILE A 127 -12.36 6.69 19.24
N GLY A 128 -13.29 5.78 19.54
CA GLY A 128 -14.71 5.96 19.28
C GLY A 128 -15.55 4.91 19.99
N THR A 129 -16.86 5.05 19.92
CA THR A 129 -17.82 4.07 20.42
C THR A 129 -18.96 3.87 19.43
N ILE A 130 -19.52 2.66 19.46
CA ILE A 130 -20.79 2.33 18.81
C ILE A 130 -21.76 1.95 19.93
N ARG A 131 -22.83 2.72 20.11
CA ARG A 131 -24.00 2.29 20.88
C ARG A 131 -24.99 1.63 19.94
N VAL A 132 -25.31 0.38 20.22
CA VAL A 132 -26.29 -0.44 19.49
C VAL A 132 -27.58 -0.44 20.31
N ALA A 133 -28.60 0.25 19.80
CA ALA A 133 -29.92 0.26 20.41
C ALA A 133 -30.77 -0.87 19.81
N TYR A 134 -31.27 -1.76 20.67
CA TYR A 134 -32.08 -2.90 20.28
C TYR A 134 -33.58 -2.61 20.39
N ALA A 135 -34.40 -3.34 19.62
CA ALA A 135 -35.85 -3.16 19.60
C ALA A 135 -36.55 -3.50 20.92
N ASP A 136 -35.89 -4.27 21.80
CA ASP A 136 -36.36 -4.58 23.15
C ASP A 136 -36.12 -3.44 24.16
N GLY A 137 -35.50 -2.33 23.71
CA GLY A 137 -35.18 -1.16 24.53
C GLY A 137 -33.85 -1.26 25.27
N MET A 138 -33.09 -2.35 25.11
CA MET A 138 -31.75 -2.50 25.67
C MET A 138 -30.68 -1.88 24.76
N ASP A 139 -29.51 -1.60 25.33
CA ASP A 139 -28.36 -1.08 24.60
C ASP A 139 -27.11 -1.91 24.86
N GLN A 140 -26.28 -2.07 23.83
CA GLN A 140 -24.90 -2.52 23.95
C GLN A 140 -23.96 -1.40 23.50
N THR A 141 -22.91 -1.14 24.28
CA THR A 141 -21.84 -0.21 23.89
C THR A 141 -20.59 -0.99 23.51
N ILE A 142 -20.03 -0.66 22.36
CA ILE A 142 -18.80 -1.24 21.82
C ILE A 142 -17.78 -0.11 21.72
N GLU A 143 -16.61 -0.30 22.33
CA GLU A 143 -15.49 0.63 22.17
C GLU A 143 -14.68 0.25 20.93
N ILE A 144 -14.28 1.28 20.17
CA ILE A 144 -13.31 1.18 19.08
C ILE A 144 -11.96 1.61 19.64
N ILE A 145 -11.01 0.68 19.68
CA ILE A 145 -9.72 0.85 20.35
C ILE A 145 -8.61 0.87 19.30
N ALA A 146 -7.82 1.95 19.28
CA ALA A 146 -6.60 2.05 18.49
C ALA A 146 -5.62 0.92 18.85
N LYS A 147 -4.81 0.46 17.89
CA LYS A 147 -3.88 -0.68 18.04
C LYS A 147 -4.55 -2.04 18.31
N ARG A 148 -5.88 -2.11 18.46
CA ARG A 148 -6.67 -3.34 18.55
C ARG A 148 -7.54 -3.54 17.32
N ASP A 149 -8.40 -2.58 17.01
CA ASP A 149 -9.41 -2.71 15.94
C ASP A 149 -8.99 -2.05 14.62
N LEU A 150 -8.03 -1.14 14.71
CA LEU A 150 -7.38 -0.46 13.60
C LEU A 150 -6.09 0.23 14.09
N ASP A 151 -5.31 0.73 13.15
CA ASP A 151 -4.21 1.66 13.38
C ASP A 151 -4.29 2.82 12.38
N ASP A 152 -3.26 3.66 12.32
CA ASP A 152 -3.20 4.77 11.39
C ASP A 152 -3.38 4.31 9.95
N TRP A 153 -4.10 5.13 9.19
CA TRP A 153 -4.33 4.90 7.77
C TRP A 153 -3.05 5.09 6.95
N TRP A 154 -2.06 5.83 7.46
CA TRP A 154 -0.71 5.88 6.91
C TRP A 154 0.11 4.68 7.33
N ILE A 155 0.77 4.05 6.35
CA ILE A 155 1.63 2.87 6.50
C ILE A 155 0.92 1.82 7.38
N PRO A 156 -0.27 1.35 6.95
CA PRO A 156 -1.12 0.54 7.80
C PRO A 156 -0.49 -0.82 8.10
N PHE A 157 -0.64 -1.28 9.34
CA PHE A 157 -0.20 -2.61 9.79
C PHE A 157 -1.36 -3.37 10.44
N PRO A 158 -1.51 -4.68 10.17
CA PRO A 158 -2.56 -5.46 10.83
C PRO A 158 -2.45 -5.43 12.35
N VAL A 159 -3.60 -5.36 13.00
CA VAL A 159 -3.76 -5.43 14.45
C VAL A 159 -4.74 -6.54 14.81
N ALA A 160 -4.85 -6.88 16.09
CA ALA A 160 -5.54 -8.10 16.56
C ALA A 160 -6.98 -8.28 16.06
N ASN A 161 -7.72 -7.20 15.86
CA ASN A 161 -9.09 -7.16 15.33
C ASN A 161 -9.22 -6.23 14.11
N GLY A 162 -8.10 -5.86 13.47
CA GLY A 162 -8.07 -4.95 12.33
C GLY A 162 -7.23 -5.53 11.20
N ALA A 163 -7.89 -6.17 10.23
CA ALA A 163 -7.24 -6.66 9.02
C ALA A 163 -7.11 -5.52 8.01
N VAL A 164 -5.93 -5.33 7.42
CA VAL A 164 -5.74 -4.33 6.34
C VAL A 164 -6.28 -4.91 5.05
N VAL A 165 -7.42 -4.39 4.58
CA VAL A 165 -8.18 -4.98 3.46
C VAL A 165 -8.14 -4.17 2.17
N TRP A 166 -7.77 -2.90 2.28
CA TRP A 166 -7.60 -2.01 1.14
C TRP A 166 -6.37 -1.14 1.36
N THR A 167 -5.62 -0.91 0.29
CA THR A 167 -4.44 -0.08 0.30
C THR A 167 -4.23 0.64 -1.03
N SER A 168 -3.59 1.81 -0.98
CA SER A 168 -3.20 2.59 -2.15
C SER A 168 -1.95 3.42 -1.84
N ASP A 169 -1.19 3.80 -2.87
CA ASP A 169 -0.31 4.97 -2.78
C ASP A 169 -1.15 6.20 -3.15
N ASN A 170 -1.13 7.26 -2.34
CA ASN A 170 -1.88 8.50 -2.62
C ASN A 170 -0.99 9.70 -3.01
N ASN A 171 0.31 9.46 -3.31
CA ASN A 171 1.37 10.45 -3.55
C ASN A 171 1.89 11.21 -2.31
N SER A 172 1.33 10.97 -1.12
CA SER A 172 1.90 11.42 0.15
C SER A 172 2.41 10.26 0.99
N ALA A 173 1.66 9.16 1.02
CA ALA A 173 2.02 7.98 1.78
C ALA A 173 1.45 6.70 1.13
N TYR A 174 1.98 5.57 1.56
CA TYR A 174 1.29 4.30 1.44
C TYR A 174 0.15 4.29 2.45
N VAL A 175 -1.11 4.16 2.00
CA VAL A 175 -2.29 4.28 2.85
C VAL A 175 -3.18 3.05 2.79
N GLY A 176 -4.05 2.87 3.79
CA GLY A 176 -5.05 1.80 3.76
C GLY A 176 -6.12 1.85 4.82
N LEU A 177 -7.06 0.91 4.71
CA LEU A 177 -8.24 0.79 5.57
C LEU A 177 -8.34 -0.61 6.18
N TYR A 178 -8.98 -0.66 7.33
CA TYR A 178 -9.13 -1.85 8.14
C TYR A 178 -10.54 -2.40 8.04
N ALA A 179 -10.65 -3.72 7.94
CA ALA A 179 -11.85 -4.45 8.30
C ALA A 179 -11.73 -4.92 9.75
N SER A 180 -12.73 -4.58 10.57
CA SER A 180 -12.83 -5.05 11.96
C SER A 180 -14.17 -5.69 12.23
N LYS A 181 -14.24 -6.55 13.26
CA LYS A 181 -15.43 -7.34 13.61
C LYS A 181 -15.81 -7.13 15.06
N PHE A 182 -17.11 -7.01 15.33
CA PHE A 182 -17.65 -6.87 16.68
C PHE A 182 -18.86 -7.78 16.88
N ALA A 183 -18.92 -8.48 18.01
CA ALA A 183 -20.06 -9.31 18.36
C ALA A 183 -21.22 -8.47 18.93
N LEU A 184 -22.43 -8.83 18.56
CA LEU A 184 -23.69 -8.27 19.06
C LEU A 184 -24.47 -9.32 19.87
N GLU A 185 -25.54 -8.89 20.52
CA GLU A 185 -26.43 -9.77 21.28
C GLU A 185 -27.30 -10.69 20.42
N GLY A 186 -27.28 -10.56 19.09
CA GLY A 186 -28.10 -11.37 18.19
C GLY A 186 -29.57 -10.96 18.17
N LYS A 187 -29.86 -9.71 18.55
CA LYS A 187 -31.21 -9.14 18.64
C LYS A 187 -31.51 -8.17 17.49
N PRO A 188 -32.80 -7.89 17.21
CA PRO A 188 -33.21 -6.79 16.35
C PRO A 188 -32.55 -5.46 16.72
N VAL A 189 -31.76 -4.89 15.82
CA VAL A 189 -31.08 -3.60 15.99
C VAL A 189 -31.93 -2.49 15.37
N GLU A 190 -32.30 -1.49 16.16
CA GLU A 190 -33.06 -0.33 15.69
C GLU A 190 -32.13 0.76 15.15
N LYS A 191 -31.04 1.03 15.87
CA LYS A 191 -30.16 2.17 15.57
C LYS A 191 -28.74 1.91 16.04
N LEU A 192 -27.78 2.39 15.27
CA LEU A 192 -26.40 2.58 15.70
C LEU A 192 -26.17 4.07 15.97
N THR A 193 -25.57 4.38 17.12
CA THR A 193 -25.05 5.72 17.41
C THR A 193 -23.54 5.61 17.52
N LEU A 194 -22.84 6.20 16.55
CA LEU A 194 -21.37 6.25 16.52
C LEU A 194 -20.92 7.58 17.12
N THR A 195 -19.96 7.54 18.04
CA THR A 195 -19.41 8.73 18.70
C THR A 195 -17.89 8.70 18.63
N GLY A 196 -17.29 9.78 18.12
CA GLY A 196 -15.83 9.95 18.16
C GLY A 196 -15.37 10.33 19.56
N SER A 197 -14.23 9.82 20.02
CA SER A 197 -13.71 10.13 21.36
C SER A 197 -13.05 11.51 21.45
N GLY A 198 -12.77 12.15 20.31
CA GLY A 198 -12.00 13.40 20.25
C GLY A 198 -10.48 13.20 20.34
N LYS A 199 -9.99 11.96 20.45
CA LYS A 199 -8.55 11.67 20.58
C LYS A 199 -7.82 11.46 19.26
N SER A 200 -8.55 11.20 18.18
CA SER A 200 -8.05 10.99 16.83
C SER A 200 -9.13 11.34 15.82
N VAL A 201 -8.75 11.53 14.57
CA VAL A 201 -9.74 11.58 13.49
C VAL A 201 -10.07 10.14 13.12
N TRP A 202 -11.24 9.66 13.55
CA TRP A 202 -11.74 8.32 13.21
C TRP A 202 -12.69 8.43 12.01
N ALA A 203 -12.53 7.56 11.02
CA ALA A 203 -13.29 7.59 9.79
C ALA A 203 -13.92 6.22 9.49
N VAL A 204 -15.24 6.18 9.25
CA VAL A 204 -16.00 4.97 8.88
C VAL A 204 -16.48 5.13 7.44
N VAL A 205 -16.02 4.21 6.58
CA VAL A 205 -16.33 4.19 5.14
C VAL A 205 -17.57 3.37 4.86
N ALA A 206 -17.74 2.25 5.55
CA ALA A 206 -18.91 1.38 5.40
C ALA A 206 -19.11 0.52 6.65
N ILE A 207 -20.36 0.08 6.84
CA ILE A 207 -20.78 -0.81 7.94
C ILE A 207 -21.59 -1.95 7.33
N THR A 208 -21.36 -3.18 7.80
CA THR A 208 -22.14 -4.36 7.39
C THR A 208 -22.57 -5.14 8.62
N GLY A 209 -23.87 -5.43 8.73
CA GLY A 209 -24.43 -6.34 9.71
C GLY A 209 -24.42 -7.78 9.22
N SER A 210 -24.29 -8.77 10.10
CA SER A 210 -24.39 -10.18 9.74
C SER A 210 -25.00 -11.04 10.86
N GLU A 211 -25.79 -12.05 10.47
CA GLU A 211 -26.14 -13.17 11.34
C GLU A 211 -25.06 -14.25 11.37
N ASP A 212 -24.25 -14.33 10.31
CA ASP A 212 -23.15 -15.28 10.18
C ASP A 212 -21.85 -14.74 10.77
N ASP A 213 -21.09 -15.65 11.41
CA ASP A 213 -19.72 -15.38 11.81
C ASP A 213 -18.78 -15.46 10.59
N LEU A 214 -18.56 -14.31 9.97
CA LEU A 214 -17.58 -14.15 8.89
C LEU A 214 -16.20 -13.86 9.51
N ALA A 215 -15.22 -14.70 9.19
CA ALA A 215 -13.83 -14.46 9.54
C ALA A 215 -13.31 -13.19 8.83
N LEU A 216 -12.52 -12.39 9.54
CA LEU A 216 -11.75 -11.32 8.90
C LEU A 216 -10.79 -11.94 7.87
N PRO A 217 -10.63 -11.34 6.69
CA PRO A 217 -9.66 -11.81 5.71
C PRO A 217 -8.23 -11.67 6.25
N GLU A 218 -7.31 -12.45 5.69
CA GLU A 218 -5.89 -12.15 5.87
C GLU A 218 -5.58 -10.78 5.25
N SER A 219 -4.76 -10.00 5.94
CA SER A 219 -4.40 -8.67 5.45
C SER A 219 -3.70 -8.74 4.11
N SER A 220 -4.22 -8.00 3.14
CA SER A 220 -3.66 -7.91 1.80
C SER A 220 -2.84 -6.63 1.69
N GLY A 221 -1.54 -6.75 1.44
CA GLY A 221 -0.65 -5.60 1.23
C GLY A 221 0.78 -6.04 0.92
N PRO A 222 1.61 -5.19 0.31
CA PRO A 222 3.03 -5.42 0.17
C PRO A 222 3.66 -5.53 1.55
N HIS A 223 4.61 -6.43 1.71
CA HIS A 223 5.47 -6.44 2.87
C HIS A 223 6.35 -5.19 2.82
N MET A 224 6.06 -4.21 3.67
CA MET A 224 6.87 -3.01 3.80
C MET A 224 7.96 -3.25 4.83
N ILE A 225 9.23 -3.12 4.42
CA ILE A 225 10.36 -3.04 5.35
C ILE A 225 10.49 -1.58 5.75
N VAL A 226 10.12 -1.26 6.98
CA VAL A 226 10.17 0.09 7.55
C VAL A 226 11.33 0.14 8.54
N GLN A 227 12.04 1.27 8.59
CA GLN A 227 13.13 1.45 9.54
C GLN A 227 12.65 1.27 10.99
N ASN A 228 13.29 0.40 11.74
CA ASN A 228 13.04 0.14 13.17
C ASN A 228 14.28 -0.47 13.85
N ASP A 229 14.17 -0.90 15.10
CA ASP A 229 15.29 -1.49 15.87
C ASP A 229 15.94 -2.71 15.18
N ASP A 230 15.16 -3.47 14.40
CA ASP A 230 15.63 -4.65 13.66
C ASP A 230 16.08 -4.31 12.22
N TRP A 231 15.52 -3.26 11.63
CA TRP A 231 15.72 -2.87 10.24
C TRP A 231 16.28 -1.45 10.18
N GLN A 232 17.60 -1.32 10.06
CA GLN A 232 18.26 -0.03 9.88
C GLN A 232 18.64 0.19 8.41
N PRO A 233 18.56 1.42 7.89
CA PRO A 233 19.01 1.73 6.54
C PRO A 233 20.52 1.51 6.45
N ILE A 234 20.94 0.70 5.49
CA ILE A 234 22.36 0.59 5.14
C ILE A 234 22.65 1.68 4.12
N GLU A 235 23.41 2.70 4.54
CA GLU A 235 24.01 3.63 3.60
C GLU A 235 25.00 2.84 2.73
N ASN A 236 24.61 2.59 1.49
CA ASN A 236 25.49 1.97 0.52
C ASN A 236 26.51 3.01 0.06
N LEU A 237 27.59 3.17 0.83
CA LEU A 237 28.71 4.04 0.48
C LEU A 237 29.30 3.55 -0.84
N LYS A 238 29.05 4.30 -1.91
CA LYS A 238 29.45 3.92 -3.28
C LYS A 238 30.95 4.10 -3.56
N THR A 239 31.73 4.54 -2.58
CA THR A 239 33.14 4.95 -2.74
C THR A 239 34.04 4.27 -1.73
N ILE A 240 35.24 3.91 -2.19
CA ILE A 240 36.33 3.39 -1.35
C ILE A 240 37.27 4.55 -1.03
N GLU A 241 37.49 4.80 0.25
CA GLU A 241 38.44 5.82 0.73
C GLU A 241 39.88 5.48 0.30
N PRO A 242 40.66 6.46 -0.21
CA PRO A 242 42.07 6.29 -0.53
C PRO A 242 42.88 5.76 0.66
N ASP A 243 43.80 4.84 0.40
CA ASP A 243 44.71 4.23 1.38
C ASP A 243 44.02 3.45 2.52
N SER A 244 42.72 3.19 2.39
CA SER A 244 41.98 2.36 3.32
C SER A 244 42.28 0.86 3.12
N VAL A 245 41.85 0.02 4.08
CA VAL A 245 41.94 -1.44 3.98
C VAL A 245 41.22 -2.02 2.75
N MET A 246 40.24 -1.29 2.20
CA MET A 246 39.49 -1.69 1.01
C MET A 246 40.11 -1.14 -0.30
N ASP A 247 41.20 -0.37 -0.22
CA ASP A 247 41.87 0.22 -1.37
C ASP A 247 42.95 -0.70 -1.94
N PHE A 248 42.61 -1.37 -3.03
CA PHE A 248 43.46 -2.25 -3.82
C PHE A 248 44.03 -1.59 -5.08
N SER A 249 44.05 -0.26 -5.15
CA SER A 249 44.63 0.48 -6.29
C SER A 249 46.07 0.10 -6.59
N PHE A 250 46.85 -0.36 -5.59
CA PHE A 250 48.22 -0.85 -5.76
C PHE A 250 48.35 -2.08 -6.68
N LEU A 251 47.25 -2.79 -6.98
CA LEU A 251 47.25 -3.88 -7.96
C LEU A 251 47.31 -3.40 -9.41
N ASN A 252 47.05 -2.11 -9.64
CA ASN A 252 46.98 -1.49 -10.94
C ASN A 252 48.22 -0.63 -11.23
N GLU A 253 48.74 -0.75 -12.44
CA GLU A 253 49.77 0.17 -12.93
C GLU A 253 49.13 1.36 -13.62
N ALA A 254 49.55 2.57 -13.25
CA ALA A 254 49.08 3.82 -13.82
C ALA A 254 50.19 4.52 -14.64
N PRO A 255 49.83 5.24 -15.72
CA PRO A 255 48.49 5.34 -16.30
C PRO A 255 48.09 4.10 -17.11
N ALA A 256 46.79 3.85 -17.22
CA ALA A 256 46.27 2.78 -18.05
C ALA A 256 46.76 2.91 -19.50
N GLY A 257 47.22 1.81 -20.09
CA GLY A 257 47.72 1.77 -21.46
C GLY A 257 49.19 2.16 -21.66
N GLN A 258 49.94 2.47 -20.60
CA GLN A 258 51.37 2.85 -20.71
C GLN A 258 52.24 1.82 -21.44
N HIS A 259 51.87 0.53 -21.39
CA HIS A 259 52.60 -0.57 -22.04
C HIS A 259 52.11 -0.90 -23.47
N GLY A 260 51.19 -0.11 -24.01
CA GLY A 260 50.59 -0.30 -25.33
C GLY A 260 49.49 -1.37 -25.36
N ARG A 261 49.08 -1.79 -26.56
CA ARG A 261 47.99 -2.77 -26.75
C ARG A 261 48.34 -4.15 -26.19
N VAL A 262 47.32 -4.88 -25.75
CA VAL A 262 47.44 -6.31 -25.43
C VAL A 262 47.66 -7.11 -26.72
N VAL A 263 48.59 -8.07 -26.68
CA VAL A 263 48.91 -9.01 -27.76
C VAL A 263 48.97 -10.44 -27.22
N VAL A 264 48.84 -11.42 -28.10
CA VAL A 264 49.03 -12.84 -27.76
C VAL A 264 50.45 -13.25 -28.12
N ARG A 265 51.21 -13.76 -27.15
CA ARG A 265 52.50 -14.42 -27.34
C ARG A 265 52.50 -15.74 -26.59
N ASP A 266 52.83 -16.84 -27.27
CA ASP A 266 52.88 -18.18 -26.69
C ASP A 266 51.64 -18.57 -25.87
N GLY A 267 50.45 -18.26 -26.40
CA GLY A 267 49.16 -18.56 -25.77
C GLY A 267 48.84 -17.73 -24.52
N ARG A 268 49.57 -16.63 -24.28
CA ARG A 268 49.37 -15.72 -23.14
C ARG A 268 49.15 -14.29 -23.61
N PHE A 269 48.38 -13.53 -22.83
CA PHE A 269 48.27 -12.10 -23.02
C PHE A 269 49.52 -11.39 -22.48
N GLU A 270 50.08 -10.49 -23.25
CA GLU A 270 51.17 -9.60 -22.88
C GLU A 270 50.91 -8.20 -23.43
N PHE A 271 51.58 -7.18 -22.90
CA PHE A 271 51.58 -5.86 -23.54
C PHE A 271 52.63 -5.78 -24.64
N LYS A 272 52.34 -5.03 -25.72
CA LYS A 272 53.26 -4.88 -26.86
C LYS A 272 54.65 -4.40 -26.41
N ASN A 273 54.69 -3.39 -25.54
CA ASN A 273 55.93 -2.73 -25.09
C ASN A 273 56.48 -3.30 -23.78
N LEU A 274 55.89 -4.39 -23.26
CA LEU A 274 56.37 -5.09 -22.06
C LEU A 274 56.38 -6.61 -22.30
N PRO A 275 57.27 -7.10 -23.20
CA PRO A 275 57.33 -8.52 -23.54
C PRO A 275 57.81 -9.38 -22.37
N GLY A 276 57.35 -10.64 -22.33
CA GLY A 276 57.73 -11.62 -21.31
C GLY A 276 56.96 -11.48 -19.99
N ARG A 277 56.12 -10.45 -19.84
CA ARG A 277 55.25 -10.26 -18.67
C ARG A 277 53.80 -10.58 -19.01
N ARG A 278 53.29 -11.67 -18.43
CA ARG A 278 51.89 -12.09 -18.58
C ARG A 278 50.94 -11.05 -17.96
N VAL A 279 49.94 -10.67 -18.73
CA VAL A 279 48.79 -9.85 -18.29
C VAL A 279 47.66 -10.77 -17.84
N ARG A 280 47.04 -10.45 -16.70
CA ARG A 280 45.81 -11.07 -16.21
C ARG A 280 44.75 -9.98 -16.09
N LEU A 281 43.65 -10.14 -16.82
CA LEU A 281 42.53 -9.21 -16.78
C LEU A 281 41.55 -9.65 -15.69
N PHE A 282 41.22 -8.74 -14.80
CA PHE A 282 40.32 -8.95 -13.66
C PHE A 282 39.43 -7.72 -13.47
N GLY A 283 38.12 -7.97 -13.48
CA GLY A 283 37.12 -6.95 -13.20
C GLY A 283 35.71 -7.33 -13.63
N PRO A 284 34.76 -6.40 -13.47
CA PRO A 284 33.34 -6.71 -13.56
C PRO A 284 32.79 -6.62 -14.99
N ASN A 285 31.53 -7.04 -15.12
CA ASN A 285 30.70 -6.67 -16.26
C ASN A 285 29.93 -5.39 -15.92
N LEU A 286 29.89 -4.46 -16.87
CA LEU A 286 28.92 -3.36 -16.86
C LEU A 286 27.79 -3.75 -17.82
N CYS A 287 26.56 -3.74 -17.34
CA CYS A 287 25.39 -4.20 -18.08
C CYS A 287 24.37 -3.08 -18.23
N TYR A 288 23.69 -3.03 -19.38
CA TYR A 288 22.57 -2.12 -19.66
C TYR A 288 22.93 -0.64 -19.38
N GLU A 289 22.14 0.05 -18.55
CA GLU A 289 22.28 1.48 -18.26
C GLU A 289 23.65 1.85 -17.66
N LEU A 290 24.33 0.91 -17.00
CA LEU A 290 25.70 1.12 -16.49
C LEU A 290 26.76 1.27 -17.58
N CYS A 291 26.44 0.95 -18.84
CA CYS A 291 27.29 1.27 -19.98
C CYS A 291 27.19 2.75 -20.40
N TYR A 292 26.19 3.48 -19.90
CA TYR A 292 25.86 4.86 -20.28
C TYR A 292 25.77 5.82 -19.07
N PRO A 293 26.75 5.83 -18.15
CA PRO A 293 26.72 6.73 -17.01
C PRO A 293 26.81 8.20 -17.45
N SER A 294 26.33 9.11 -16.60
CA SER A 294 26.65 10.52 -16.73
C SER A 294 28.17 10.72 -16.66
N LYS A 295 28.70 11.84 -17.16
CA LYS A 295 30.15 12.11 -17.08
C LYS A 295 30.67 12.04 -15.64
N GLN A 296 29.91 12.60 -14.70
CA GLN A 296 30.25 12.60 -13.28
C GLN A 296 30.27 11.17 -12.71
N ASP A 297 29.26 10.36 -13.02
CA ASP A 297 29.20 8.98 -12.56
C ASP A 297 30.27 8.09 -13.21
N ALA A 298 30.66 8.38 -14.46
CA ALA A 298 31.74 7.68 -15.15
C ALA A 298 33.08 7.89 -14.45
N GLU A 299 33.38 9.13 -14.03
CA GLU A 299 34.58 9.48 -13.28
C GLU A 299 34.59 8.77 -11.91
N LEU A 300 33.46 8.76 -11.20
CA LEU A 300 33.29 8.08 -9.93
C LEU A 300 33.43 6.56 -10.05
N LEU A 301 32.81 5.97 -11.07
CA LEU A 301 32.88 4.55 -11.36
C LEU A 301 34.32 4.14 -11.69
N ALA A 302 35.03 4.90 -12.53
CA ALA A 302 36.43 4.61 -12.87
C ALA A 302 37.34 4.63 -11.63
N GLN A 303 37.17 5.63 -10.74
CA GLN A 303 37.90 5.70 -9.48
C GLN A 303 37.58 4.50 -8.58
N THR A 304 36.30 4.17 -8.45
CA THR A 304 35.84 3.04 -7.61
C THR A 304 36.41 1.71 -8.11
N LEU A 305 36.33 1.44 -9.41
CA LEU A 305 36.90 0.24 -10.02
C LEU A 305 38.43 0.16 -9.85
N HIS A 306 39.12 1.30 -9.98
CA HIS A 306 40.55 1.37 -9.72
C HIS A 306 40.89 1.04 -8.27
N ARG A 307 40.15 1.60 -7.30
CA ARG A 307 40.30 1.31 -5.86
C ARG A 307 39.91 -0.12 -5.52
N MET A 308 39.02 -0.76 -6.28
CA MET A 308 38.75 -2.21 -6.15
C MET A 308 39.86 -3.10 -6.73
N GLY A 309 40.91 -2.51 -7.33
CA GLY A 309 42.01 -3.26 -7.94
C GLY A 309 41.66 -3.89 -9.29
N TYR A 310 40.55 -3.47 -9.91
CA TYR A 310 40.17 -3.96 -11.24
C TYR A 310 41.00 -3.29 -12.32
N ASN A 311 41.44 -4.07 -13.30
CA ASN A 311 42.26 -3.62 -14.43
C ASN A 311 41.56 -3.81 -15.78
N ALA A 312 40.32 -4.28 -15.76
CA ALA A 312 39.48 -4.49 -16.94
C ALA A 312 38.00 -4.32 -16.60
N VAL A 313 37.20 -3.92 -17.58
CA VAL A 313 35.74 -3.99 -17.53
C VAL A 313 35.24 -4.65 -18.81
N ARG A 314 34.17 -5.44 -18.70
CA ARG A 314 33.48 -6.00 -19.85
C ARG A 314 32.14 -5.30 -20.02
N LEU A 315 31.98 -4.58 -21.14
CA LEU A 315 30.70 -3.97 -21.50
C LEU A 315 29.79 -5.05 -22.09
N GLN A 316 28.61 -5.23 -21.52
CA GLN A 316 27.65 -6.27 -21.89
C GLN A 316 26.27 -5.65 -22.13
N HIS A 317 25.55 -6.14 -23.15
CA HIS A 317 24.21 -5.67 -23.53
C HIS A 317 24.11 -4.17 -23.84
N PHE A 318 25.23 -3.53 -24.20
CA PHE A 318 25.24 -2.11 -24.56
C PHE A 318 24.46 -1.88 -25.86
N ASP A 319 24.51 -2.81 -26.81
CA ASP A 319 23.80 -2.71 -28.08
C ASP A 319 22.26 -2.83 -27.98
N VAL A 320 21.73 -3.41 -26.91
CA VAL A 320 20.27 -3.59 -26.70
C VAL A 320 19.51 -2.26 -26.75
N THR A 321 20.09 -1.18 -26.22
CA THR A 321 19.48 0.16 -26.22
C THR A 321 19.83 0.98 -27.46
N LEU A 322 20.74 0.50 -28.31
CA LEU A 322 21.17 1.15 -29.55
C LEU A 322 20.39 0.65 -30.78
N THR A 323 19.64 -0.45 -30.65
CA THR A 323 18.72 -0.94 -31.68
C THR A 323 17.30 -0.43 -31.43
N PRO A 324 16.59 0.07 -32.45
CA PRO A 324 15.18 0.42 -32.33
C PRO A 324 14.36 -0.79 -31.84
N ASP A 325 13.37 -0.53 -30.99
CA ASP A 325 12.41 -1.55 -30.56
C ASP A 325 11.70 -2.13 -31.79
N PRO A 326 11.87 -3.43 -32.11
CA PRO A 326 11.21 -4.03 -33.27
C PRO A 326 9.69 -4.10 -33.14
N ALA A 327 9.13 -3.89 -31.94
CA ALA A 327 7.68 -3.74 -31.72
C ALA A 327 7.16 -2.32 -31.99
N LYS A 328 8.04 -1.35 -32.26
CA LYS A 328 7.70 0.05 -32.58
C LYS A 328 8.13 0.48 -33.99
N ALA A 329 8.56 -0.45 -34.83
CA ALA A 329 8.90 -0.24 -36.24
C ALA A 329 7.78 -0.71 -37.17
#